data_AF-A0A961JC87-F1
#
_entry.id   AF-A0A961JC87-F1
#
_cell.length_a   1.000
_cell.length_b   1.000
_cell.length_c   1.000
_cell.angle_alpha   90.00
_cell.angle_beta   90.00
_cell.angle_gamma   90.00
#
_symmetry.space_group_name_H-M   'P 1'
#
loop_
_entity.id
_entity.type
_entity.pdbx_description
1 polymer ?
#
loop_
_entity_poly.entity_id
_entity_poly.type
_entity_poly.pdbx_seq_one_letter_code
_entity_poly.pdbx_strand_id
1 'polypeptide(L)'
;MTKTKTKILSAVAVVFLCFWATGFSSSLLSSHCLKPKLDIQKKIAACNFASATTLSRYFEADHPEYAALEFERAIALAEGGDSQKAHIVMRDLLEWASIDKTSQATGNRRDDRVADEVFSRARRLDRNSVAFWVFAQAMGFDGV
;
A
#
# COMPACT_ATOMS: atom_id res chain seq x y z
N MET A 1 -27.04 12.33 -39.60
CA MET A 1 -25.75 11.78 -39.11
C MET A 1 -25.29 12.32 -37.73
N THR A 2 -26.17 12.99 -36.97
CA THR A 2 -25.80 13.68 -35.71
C THR A 2 -26.19 12.93 -34.43
N LYS A 3 -27.34 12.23 -34.41
CA LYS A 3 -27.84 11.51 -33.20
C LYS A 3 -26.91 10.43 -32.66
N THR A 4 -26.19 9.71 -33.53
CA THR A 4 -25.28 8.63 -33.10
C THR A 4 -24.03 9.18 -32.42
N LYS A 5 -23.51 10.32 -32.91
CA LYS A 5 -22.32 10.97 -32.35
C LYS A 5 -22.57 11.49 -30.93
N THR A 6 -23.76 12.03 -30.65
CA THR A 6 -24.12 12.54 -29.31
C THR A 6 -24.22 11.44 -28.27
N LYS A 7 -24.72 10.25 -28.64
CA LYS A 7 -24.80 9.08 -27.73
C LYS A 7 -23.42 8.52 -27.38
N ILE A 8 -22.52 8.45 -28.38
CA ILE A 8 -21.15 7.99 -28.16
C ILE A 8 -20.39 8.99 -27.28
N LEU A 9 -20.54 10.30 -27.53
CA LEU A 9 -19.89 11.33 -26.72
C LEU A 9 -20.33 11.27 -25.24
N SER A 10 -21.63 11.05 -25.01
CA SER A 10 -22.19 10.88 -23.67
C SER A 10 -21.63 9.63 -22.97
N ALA A 11 -21.59 8.49 -23.66
CA ALA A 11 -21.02 7.27 -23.08
C ALA A 11 -19.54 7.43 -22.72
N VAL A 12 -18.75 8.06 -23.60
CA VAL A 12 -17.33 8.35 -23.32
C VAL A 12 -17.17 9.31 -22.15
N ALA A 13 -18.01 10.35 -22.06
CA ALA A 13 -17.97 11.30 -20.94
C ALA A 13 -18.32 10.64 -19.60
N VAL A 14 -19.32 9.74 -19.57
CA VAL A 14 -19.68 8.99 -18.36
C VAL A 14 -18.54 8.07 -17.93
N VAL A 15 -17.96 7.32 -18.86
CA VAL A 15 -16.81 6.45 -18.57
C VAL A 15 -15.63 7.28 -18.08
N PHE A 16 -15.32 8.39 -18.74
CA PHE A 16 -14.24 9.29 -18.33
C PHE A 16 -14.48 9.88 -16.93
N LEU A 17 -15.70 10.33 -16.61
CA LEU A 17 -16.04 10.83 -15.28
C LEU A 17 -15.92 9.75 -14.21
N CYS A 18 -16.32 8.52 -14.49
CA CYS A 18 -16.16 7.40 -13.56
C CYS A 18 -14.68 7.09 -13.32
N PHE A 19 -13.86 7.01 -14.37
CA PHE A 19 -12.41 6.82 -14.26
C PHE A 19 -11.71 7.97 -13.54
N TRP A 20 -12.14 9.21 -13.79
CA TRP A 20 -11.57 10.38 -13.14
C TRP A 20 -11.94 10.43 -11.65
N ALA A 21 -13.20 10.13 -11.30
CA ALA A 21 -13.66 10.10 -9.92
C ALA A 21 -12.98 8.99 -9.10
N THR A 22 -12.76 7.80 -9.67
CA THR A 22 -12.05 6.71 -8.98
C THR A 22 -10.57 7.03 -8.79
N GLY A 23 -9.89 7.56 -9.81
CA GLY A 23 -8.49 7.97 -9.72
C GLY A 23 -8.25 9.15 -8.75
N PHE A 24 -9.14 10.15 -8.74
CA PHE A 24 -9.01 11.28 -7.82
C PHE A 24 -9.26 10.87 -6.36
N SER A 25 -10.22 9.97 -6.13
CA SER A 25 -10.52 9.46 -4.80
C SER A 25 -9.38 8.62 -4.23
N SER A 26 -8.71 7.81 -5.06
CA SER A 26 -7.56 7.01 -4.61
C SER A 26 -6.37 7.89 -4.21
N SER A 27 -6.09 8.97 -4.94
CA SER A 27 -5.03 9.94 -4.58
C SER A 27 -5.30 10.67 -3.26
N LEU A 28 -6.57 11.04 -2.99
CA LEU A 28 -6.92 11.67 -1.72
C LEU A 28 -6.83 10.68 -0.56
N LEU A 29 -7.25 9.44 -0.77
CA LEU A 29 -7.29 8.42 0.29
C LEU A 29 -5.90 7.83 0.59
N SER A 30 -5.01 7.73 -0.40
CA SER A 30 -3.61 7.39 -0.17
C SER A 30 -2.93 8.44 0.72
N SER A 31 -3.19 9.73 0.48
CA SER A 31 -2.72 10.82 1.35
C SER A 31 -3.26 10.71 2.79
N HIS A 32 -4.50 10.24 2.97
CA HIS A 32 -5.07 10.03 4.31
C HIS A 32 -4.49 8.79 5.02
N CYS A 33 -4.22 7.71 4.27
CA CYS A 33 -3.56 6.52 4.81
C CYS A 33 -2.16 6.85 5.34
N LEU A 34 -1.40 7.70 4.63
CA LEU A 34 -0.04 8.08 5.01
C LEU A 34 0.04 9.11 6.16
N LYS A 35 -1.10 9.63 6.66
CA LYS A 35 -1.09 10.64 7.74
C LYS A 35 -1.02 9.98 9.12
N PRO A 36 -0.07 10.37 9.99
CA PRO A 36 0.14 9.74 11.30
C PRO A 36 -0.90 10.10 12.37
N LYS A 37 -1.74 11.13 12.16
CA LYS A 37 -2.67 11.67 13.19
C LYS A 37 -4.15 11.41 12.89
N LEU A 38 -4.47 10.43 12.06
CA LEU A 38 -5.86 10.08 11.77
C LEU A 38 -6.39 9.07 12.79
N ASP A 39 -7.70 9.10 13.06
CA ASP A 39 -8.39 8.04 13.80
C ASP A 39 -8.10 6.67 13.17
N ILE A 40 -7.74 5.68 14.00
CA ILE A 40 -7.23 4.37 13.54
C ILE A 40 -8.23 3.66 12.62
N GLN A 41 -9.54 3.71 12.93
CA GLN A 41 -10.56 3.07 12.10
C GLN A 41 -10.69 3.74 10.74
N LYS A 42 -10.61 5.08 10.71
CA LYS A 42 -10.60 5.84 9.45
C LYS A 42 -9.33 5.59 8.65
N LYS A 43 -8.19 5.41 9.32
CA LYS A 43 -6.91 5.09 8.69
C LYS A 43 -6.96 3.72 8.02
N ILE A 44 -7.47 2.70 8.71
CA ILE A 44 -7.68 1.36 8.16
C ILE A 44 -8.59 1.41 6.93
N ALA A 45 -9.72 2.12 7.01
CA ALA A 45 -10.64 2.26 5.88
C ALA A 45 -10.00 2.97 4.68
N ALA A 46 -9.27 4.06 4.92
CA ALA A 46 -8.55 4.79 3.88
C ALA A 46 -7.47 3.94 3.22
N CYS A 47 -6.68 3.20 4.02
CA CYS A 47 -5.64 2.32 3.52
C CYS A 47 -6.23 1.14 2.72
N ASN A 48 -7.29 0.49 3.21
CA ASN A 48 -7.96 -0.60 2.48
C ASN A 48 -8.49 -0.11 1.12
N PHE A 49 -9.11 1.08 1.09
CA PHE A 49 -9.61 1.64 -0.16
C PHE A 49 -8.47 2.03 -1.10
N ALA A 50 -7.42 2.69 -0.58
CA ALA A 50 -6.24 3.04 -1.35
C ALA A 50 -5.58 1.78 -1.94
N SER A 51 -5.29 0.76 -1.14
CA SER A 51 -4.75 -0.52 -1.61
C SER A 51 -5.64 -1.21 -2.65
N ALA A 52 -6.97 -1.18 -2.50
CA ALA A 52 -7.90 -1.79 -3.44
C ALA A 52 -8.03 -1.03 -4.77
N THR A 53 -7.85 0.29 -4.74
CA THR A 53 -8.00 1.18 -5.91
C THR A 53 -6.67 1.50 -6.59
N THR A 54 -5.55 1.25 -5.91
CA THR A 54 -4.24 1.38 -6.53
C THR A 54 -4.07 0.23 -7.51
N LEU A 55 -4.13 0.54 -8.81
CA LEU A 55 -3.89 -0.38 -9.93
C LEU A 55 -2.49 -1.03 -9.91
N SER A 56 -1.61 -0.65 -8.98
CA SER A 56 -0.23 -1.13 -8.86
C SER A 56 -0.12 -2.64 -8.67
N ARG A 57 -1.09 -3.29 -8.00
CA ARG A 57 -1.12 -4.77 -7.89
C ARG A 57 -1.13 -5.47 -9.26
N TYR A 58 -1.65 -4.81 -10.29
CA TYR A 58 -1.81 -5.40 -11.63
C TYR A 58 -0.81 -4.88 -12.66
N PHE A 59 -0.19 -3.71 -12.44
CA PHE A 59 0.62 -3.06 -13.48
C PHE A 59 2.10 -2.87 -13.16
N GLU A 60 2.55 -2.82 -11.91
CA GLU A 60 3.99 -2.70 -11.61
C GLU A 60 4.27 -3.09 -10.16
N ALA A 61 4.86 -4.28 -9.99
CA ALA A 61 5.32 -4.83 -8.73
C ALA A 61 6.60 -4.17 -8.19
N ASP A 62 6.93 -2.93 -8.61
CA ASP A 62 8.19 -2.23 -8.28
C ASP A 62 7.96 -0.84 -7.67
N HIS A 63 6.73 -0.47 -7.30
CA HIS A 63 6.45 0.88 -6.81
C HIS A 63 6.62 1.00 -5.29
N PRO A 64 7.60 1.78 -4.80
CA PRO A 64 7.79 2.00 -3.35
C PRO A 64 6.58 2.69 -2.71
N GLU A 65 5.78 3.42 -3.47
CA GLU A 65 4.54 4.05 -2.97
C GLU A 65 3.50 3.03 -2.51
N TYR A 66 3.42 1.89 -3.21
CA TYR A 66 2.54 0.79 -2.80
C TYR A 66 3.09 0.10 -1.55
N ALA A 67 4.42 -0.09 -1.47
CA ALA A 67 5.10 -0.58 -0.28
C ALA A 67 4.78 0.28 0.95
N ALA A 68 4.85 1.60 0.78
CA ALA A 68 4.53 2.58 1.81
C ALA A 68 3.07 2.47 2.28
N LEU A 69 2.12 2.31 1.36
CA LEU A 69 0.70 2.17 1.68
C LEU A 69 0.41 0.88 2.47
N GLU A 70 0.92 -0.26 2.02
CA GLU A 70 0.74 -1.53 2.73
C GLU A 70 1.45 -1.54 4.08
N PHE A 71 2.61 -0.88 4.20
CA PHE A 71 3.31 -0.72 5.48
C PHE A 71 2.46 0.08 6.48
N GLU A 72 1.89 1.22 6.06
CA GLU A 72 1.00 2.03 6.92
C GLU A 72 -0.30 1.30 7.27
N ARG A 73 -0.82 0.50 6.34
CA ARG A 73 -1.97 -0.37 6.58
C ARG A 73 -1.66 -1.40 7.68
N ALA A 74 -0.50 -2.03 7.62
CA ALA A 74 -0.06 -2.97 8.65
C ALA A 74 0.11 -2.29 10.02
N ILE A 75 0.69 -1.09 10.08
CA ILE A 75 0.77 -0.29 11.32
C ILE A 75 -0.64 -0.03 11.86
N ALA A 76 -1.54 0.48 11.03
CA ALA A 76 -2.89 0.84 11.46
C ALA A 76 -3.69 -0.38 11.96
N LEU A 77 -3.50 -1.55 11.34
CA LEU A 77 -4.09 -2.81 11.81
C LEU A 77 -3.51 -3.22 13.17
N ALA A 78 -2.20 -3.11 13.35
CA ALA A 78 -1.53 -3.45 14.61
C ALA A 78 -1.99 -2.53 15.76
N GLU A 79 -2.02 -1.22 15.52
CA GLU A 79 -2.50 -0.23 16.49
C GLU A 79 -4.00 -0.35 16.75
N GLY A 80 -4.77 -0.82 15.76
CA GLY A 80 -6.19 -1.13 15.90
C GLY A 80 -6.50 -2.44 16.64
N GLY A 81 -5.47 -3.17 17.10
CA GLY A 81 -5.60 -4.42 17.85
C GLY A 81 -5.74 -5.67 16.98
N ASP A 82 -5.70 -5.55 15.65
CA ASP A 82 -5.75 -6.68 14.71
C ASP A 82 -4.34 -7.14 14.33
N SER A 83 -3.57 -7.55 15.34
CA SER A 83 -2.15 -7.91 15.21
C SER A 83 -1.92 -9.09 14.26
N GLN A 84 -2.86 -10.04 14.18
CA GLN A 84 -2.76 -11.17 13.25
C GLN A 84 -2.86 -10.72 11.80
N LYS A 85 -3.83 -9.86 11.44
CA LYS A 85 -3.90 -9.33 10.07
C LYS A 85 -2.71 -8.44 9.76
N ALA A 86 -2.28 -7.63 10.72
CA ALA A 86 -1.08 -6.81 10.57
C ALA A 86 0.15 -7.66 10.26
N HIS A 87 0.35 -8.77 10.97
CA HIS A 87 1.43 -9.73 10.73
C HIS A 87 1.36 -10.33 9.33
N ILE A 88 0.18 -10.79 8.89
CA ILE A 88 0.00 -11.34 7.53
C ILE A 88 0.39 -10.30 6.48
N VAL A 89 -0.14 -9.07 6.57
CA VAL A 89 0.17 -7.99 5.62
C VAL A 89 1.65 -7.66 5.61
N MET A 90 2.27 -7.59 6.79
CA MET A 90 3.69 -7.27 6.92
C MET A 90 4.59 -8.38 6.36
N ARG A 91 4.24 -9.65 6.60
CA ARG A 91 4.93 -10.81 6.04
C ARG A 91 4.82 -10.81 4.52
N ASP A 92 3.63 -10.64 3.96
CA ASP A 92 3.42 -10.63 2.51
C ASP A 92 4.19 -9.45 1.85
N LEU A 93 4.24 -8.29 2.52
CA LEU A 93 5.03 -7.14 2.10
C LEU A 93 6.54 -7.40 2.12
N LEU A 94 7.04 -8.05 3.19
CA LEU A 94 8.44 -8.45 3.31
C LEU A 94 8.80 -9.53 2.29
N GLU A 95 7.90 -10.49 2.06
CA GLU A 95 8.06 -11.52 1.04
C GLU A 95 8.22 -10.87 -0.33
N TRP A 96 7.32 -9.96 -0.71
CA TRP A 96 7.45 -9.20 -1.96
C TRP A 96 8.75 -8.38 -2.02
N ALA A 97 9.13 -7.69 -0.95
CA ALA A 97 10.41 -6.97 -0.87
C ALA A 97 11.65 -7.89 -0.86
N SER A 98 11.47 -9.21 -0.63
CA SER A 98 12.54 -10.21 -0.56
C SER A 98 12.61 -11.15 -1.77
N ILE A 99 11.49 -11.38 -2.48
CA ILE A 99 11.43 -12.11 -3.75
C ILE A 99 12.33 -11.41 -4.79
N ASP A 100 12.55 -10.11 -4.63
CA ASP A 100 13.48 -9.34 -5.43
C ASP A 100 14.96 -9.50 -5.02
N LYS A 101 15.29 -10.10 -3.86
CA LYS A 101 16.69 -10.38 -3.51
C LYS A 101 17.34 -11.45 -4.40
N THR A 102 16.56 -12.30 -5.05
CA THR A 102 17.09 -13.17 -6.12
C THR A 102 17.56 -12.39 -7.36
N SER A 103 17.13 -11.13 -7.54
CA SER A 103 17.63 -10.22 -8.57
C SER A 103 18.88 -9.43 -8.12
N GLN A 104 19.24 -9.43 -6.83
CA GLN A 104 20.55 -8.89 -6.39
C GLN A 104 21.72 -9.68 -7.00
N ALA A 105 21.48 -10.93 -7.42
CA ALA A 105 22.46 -11.69 -8.21
C ALA A 105 22.61 -11.18 -9.66
N THR A 106 21.67 -10.40 -10.19
CA THR A 106 21.68 -9.84 -11.56
C THR A 106 22.00 -8.35 -11.63
N GLY A 107 22.18 -7.65 -10.50
CA GLY A 107 22.68 -6.27 -10.46
C GLY A 107 21.64 -5.20 -10.87
N ASN A 108 20.36 -5.47 -10.71
CA ASN A 108 19.29 -4.56 -11.09
C ASN A 108 18.92 -3.61 -9.93
N ARG A 109 19.33 -2.33 -10.01
CA ARG A 109 19.14 -1.29 -8.97
C ARG A 109 17.69 -0.88 -8.67
N ARG A 110 16.69 -1.36 -9.42
CA ARG A 110 15.28 -0.95 -9.24
C ARG A 110 14.64 -1.64 -8.04
N ASP A 111 15.08 -2.86 -7.80
CA ASP A 111 14.54 -3.86 -6.90
C ASP A 111 14.90 -3.52 -5.42
N ASP A 112 15.94 -2.70 -5.23
CA ASP A 112 16.34 -2.16 -3.92
C ASP A 112 15.37 -1.10 -3.37
N ARG A 113 14.57 -0.42 -4.22
CA ARG A 113 13.77 0.74 -3.78
C ARG A 113 12.59 0.35 -2.88
N VAL A 114 11.97 -0.79 -3.16
CA VAL A 114 10.85 -1.32 -2.35
C VAL A 114 11.37 -1.74 -0.99
N ALA A 115 12.44 -2.54 -0.96
CA ALA A 115 13.08 -2.95 0.28
C ALA A 115 13.56 -1.74 1.10
N ASP A 116 14.23 -0.77 0.46
CA ASP A 116 14.67 0.46 1.12
C ASP A 116 13.50 1.25 1.73
N GLU A 117 12.37 1.35 1.03
CA GLU A 117 11.19 2.03 1.56
C GLU A 117 10.64 1.31 2.80
N VAL A 118 10.47 -0.02 2.74
CA VAL A 118 10.00 -0.83 3.88
C VAL A 118 10.95 -0.70 5.07
N PHE A 119 12.26 -0.89 4.88
CA PHE A 119 13.24 -0.82 5.96
C PHE A 119 13.46 0.61 6.48
N SER A 120 13.36 1.64 5.65
CA SER A 120 13.43 3.04 6.10
C SER A 120 12.24 3.41 6.99
N ARG A 121 11.05 2.86 6.72
CA ARG A 121 9.86 3.03 7.56
C ARG A 121 9.95 2.21 8.84
N ALA A 122 10.38 0.96 8.76
CA ALA A 122 10.58 0.12 9.94
C ALA A 122 11.53 0.74 10.96
N ARG A 123 12.61 1.39 10.49
CA ARG A 123 13.55 2.13 11.36
C ARG A 123 12.91 3.30 12.12
N ARG A 124 11.77 3.81 11.66
CA ARG A 124 11.03 4.92 12.31
C ARG A 124 9.96 4.42 13.29
N LEU A 125 9.72 3.11 13.39
CA LEU A 125 8.79 2.56 14.37
C LEU A 125 9.33 2.73 15.79
N ASP A 126 8.47 3.16 16.71
CA ASP A 126 8.79 3.16 18.13
C ASP A 126 8.93 1.71 18.61
N ARG A 127 10.04 1.39 19.29
CA ARG A 127 10.32 0.06 19.84
C ARG A 127 9.28 -0.40 20.87
N ASN A 128 8.57 0.55 21.48
CA ASN A 128 7.50 0.25 22.42
C ASN A 128 6.14 0.05 21.72
N SER A 129 6.05 0.26 20.40
CA SER A 129 4.80 0.10 19.66
C SER A 129 4.51 -1.37 19.31
N VAL A 130 3.23 -1.73 19.26
CA VAL A 130 2.78 -3.05 18.79
C VAL A 130 3.21 -3.28 17.33
N ALA A 131 3.19 -2.22 16.51
CA ALA A 131 3.61 -2.30 15.11
C ALA A 131 5.08 -2.72 14.94
N PHE A 132 5.98 -2.26 15.83
CA PHE A 132 7.37 -2.69 15.82
C PHE A 132 7.51 -4.19 16.05
N TRP A 133 6.79 -4.73 17.04
CA TRP A 133 6.84 -6.16 17.37
C TRP A 133 6.19 -7.02 16.29
N VAL A 134 5.10 -6.56 15.68
CA VAL A 134 4.50 -7.23 14.51
C VAL A 134 5.49 -7.28 13.34
N PHE A 135 6.22 -6.20 13.08
CA PHE A 135 7.26 -6.17 12.06
C PHE A 135 8.42 -7.12 12.37
N ALA A 136 8.91 -7.12 13.62
CA ALA A 136 9.99 -8.02 14.05
C ALA A 136 9.58 -9.49 13.91
N GLN A 137 8.36 -9.84 14.33
CA GLN A 137 7.82 -11.18 14.15
C GLN A 137 7.73 -11.58 12.67
N ALA A 138 7.26 -10.67 11.80
CA ALA A 138 7.18 -10.93 10.36
C ALA A 138 8.56 -11.15 9.71
N MET A 139 9.64 -10.62 10.30
CA MET A 139 11.02 -10.91 9.90
C MET A 139 11.58 -12.23 10.48
N GLY A 140 10.81 -12.94 11.30
CA GLY A 140 11.23 -14.19 11.95
C GLY A 140 11.95 -14.02 13.29
N PHE A 141 11.88 -12.84 13.91
CA PHE A 141 12.34 -12.65 15.28
C PHE A 141 11.23 -13.09 16.26
N ASP A 142 11.13 -14.39 16.50
CA ASP A 142 10.24 -14.95 17.52
C ASP A 142 10.92 -14.91 18.90
N GLY A 143 10.42 -14.07 19.82
CA GLY A 143 10.71 -14.17 21.27
C GLY A 143 11.75 -13.22 21.88
N VAL A 144 11.50 -11.90 21.82
CA VAL A 144 12.05 -10.92 22.79
C VAL A 144 10.91 -10.43 23.66
#